data_AF-A0AAJ6EEU9-F1
#
_entry.id   AF-A0AAJ6EEU9-F1
#
_cell.length_a   1.000
_cell.length_b   1.000
_cell.length_c   1.000
_cell.angle_alpha   90.00
_cell.angle_beta   90.00
_cell.angle_gamma   90.00
#
_symmetry.space_group_name_H-M   'P 1'
#
loop_
_entity.id
_entity.type
_entity.pdbx_description
1 polymer ?
#
loop_
_entity_poly.entity_id
_entity_poly.type
_entity_poly.pdbx_seq_one_letter_code
_entity_poly.pdbx_strand_id
1 'polypeptide(L)' 'MAEPNEDEIRTYAHQLWEKAGRPEGRDKEFWELAQQELRNQNKSSPVRTPDNL' A
#
# COMPACT_ATOMS: atom_id res chain seq x y z
N MET A 1 -6.10 13.92 -8.13
CA MET A 1 -5.66 12.53 -8.38
C MET A 1 -4.95 12.13 -7.12
N ALA A 2 -5.58 11.33 -6.26
CA ALA A 2 -4.91 10.95 -5.02
C ALA A 2 -3.92 9.83 -5.35
N GLU A 3 -2.66 10.24 -5.46
CA GLU A 3 -1.55 9.31 -5.54
C GLU A 3 -1.37 8.69 -4.14
N PRO A 4 -1.17 7.37 -4.05
CA PRO A 4 -0.92 6.73 -2.77
C PRO A 4 0.37 7.28 -2.17
N ASN A 5 0.33 7.68 -0.89
CA ASN A 5 1.50 8.23 -0.21
C ASN A 5 2.59 7.16 -0.09
N GLU A 6 3.85 7.56 -0.24
CA GLU A 6 5.00 6.65 -0.12
C GLU A 6 5.04 5.94 1.25
N ASP A 7 4.61 6.62 2.32
CA ASP A 7 4.46 6.01 3.65
C ASP A 7 3.43 4.87 3.69
N GLU A 8 2.31 5.01 2.97
CA GLU A 8 1.31 3.95 2.89
C GLU A 8 1.85 2.77 2.09
N ILE A 9 2.49 3.04 0.96
CA ILE A 9 3.11 2.01 0.11
C ILE A 9 4.16 1.25 0.92
N ARG A 10 5.03 1.96 1.64
CA ARG A 10 6.06 1.37 2.48
C ARG A 10 5.46 0.49 3.57
N THR A 11 4.44 0.98 4.27
CA THR A 11 3.78 0.25 5.34
C THR A 11 3.14 -1.03 4.82
N TYR A 12 2.43 -0.93 3.69
CA TYR A 12 1.73 -2.06 3.08
C TYR A 12 2.71 -3.08 2.49
N ALA A 13 3.77 -2.62 1.83
CA ALA A 13 4.85 -3.44 1.30
C ALA A 13 5.58 -4.19 2.42
N HIS A 14 5.89 -3.51 3.53
CA HIS A 14 6.48 -4.14 4.71
C HIS A 14 5.55 -5.21 5.30
N GLN A 15 4.25 -4.92 5.48
CA GLN A 15 3.31 -5.92 6.00
C GLN A 15 3.20 -7.15 5.09
N LEU A 16 3.15 -6.95 3.78
CA LEU A 16 3.15 -8.03 2.79
C LEU A 16 4.44 -8.84 2.85
N TRP A 17 5.59 -8.17 2.92
CA TRP A 17 6.90 -8.79 3.02
C TRP A 17 7.05 -9.60 4.32
N GLU A 18 6.60 -9.07 5.44
CA GLU A 18 6.60 -9.78 6.73
C GLU A 18 5.67 -10.99 6.73
N LYS A 19 4.45 -10.86 6.17
CA LYS A 19 3.51 -11.98 6.01
C LYS A 19 4.06 -13.08 5.10
N ALA A 20 4.84 -12.71 4.08
CA ALA A 20 5.48 -13.65 3.18
C ALA A 20 6.73 -14.34 3.77
N GLY A 21 7.12 -13.99 5.01
CA GLY A 21 8.30 -14.56 5.66
C GLY A 21 9.62 -13.84 5.33
N ARG A 22 9.54 -12.59 4.88
CA ARG A 22 10.68 -11.71 4.57
C ARG A 22 11.67 -12.31 3.57
N PRO A 23 11.21 -12.75 2.38
CA PRO A 23 12.11 -13.22 1.34
C PRO A 23 13.08 -12.09 0.94
N GLU A 24 14.38 -12.36 1.03
CA GLU A 24 15.43 -11.42 0.62
C GLU A 24 15.39 -11.21 -0.90
N GLY A 25 15.32 -9.95 -1.35
CA GLY A 25 15.32 -9.58 -2.77
C GLY A 25 13.95 -9.54 -3.44
N ARG A 26 12.85 -9.76 -2.69
CA ARG A 26 11.47 -9.56 -3.19
C ARG A 26 10.77 -8.33 -2.62
N ASP A 27 11.45 -7.58 -1.76
CA ASP A 27 11.04 -6.26 -1.26
C ASP A 27 10.54 -5.33 -2.38
N LYS A 28 11.20 -5.32 -3.54
CA LYS A 28 10.77 -4.55 -4.71
C LYS A 28 9.43 -5.02 -5.31
N GLU A 29 9.21 -6.33 -5.44
CA GLU A 29 7.93 -6.89 -5.88
C GLU A 29 6.80 -6.49 -4.92
N PHE A 30 7.04 -6.56 -3.62
CA PHE A 30 6.05 -6.18 -2.62
C PHE A 30 5.76 -4.68 -2.62
N TRP A 31 6.77 -3.84 -2.89
CA TRP A 31 6.60 -2.40 -3.07
C TRP A 31 5.70 -2.08 -4.27
N GLU A 32 5.95 -2.71 -5.42
CA GLU A 32 5.16 -2.52 -6.63
C GLU A 32 3.71 -3.01 -6.46
N LEU A 33 3.53 -4.17 -5.82
CA LEU A 33 2.21 -4.71 -5.44
C LEU A 33 1.45 -3.75 -4.51
N ALA A 34 2.11 -3.28 -3.45
CA ALA A 34 1.52 -2.33 -2.51
C ALA A 34 1.10 -1.03 -3.19
N GLN A 35 1.97 -0.47 -4.04
CA GLN A 35 1.67 0.73 -4.80
C GLN A 35 0.47 0.53 -5.73
N GLN A 36 0.43 -0.59 -6.44
CA GLN A 36 -0.67 -0.90 -7.36
C GLN A 36 -2.00 -1.09 -6.63
N GLU A 37 -2.00 -1.80 -5.51
CA GLU A 37 -3.19 -2.05 -4.69
C GLU A 37 -3.72 -0.74 -4.09
N LEU A 38 -2.86 0.07 -3.48
CA LEU A 38 -3.24 1.38 -2.92
C LEU A 38 -3.76 2.33 -3.99
N ARG A 39 -3.11 2.36 -5.16
CA ARG A 39 -3.58 3.14 -6.31
C ARG A 39 -4.96 2.69 -6.77
N ASN A 40 -5.24 1.39 -6.75
CA ASN A 40 -6.52 0.83 -7.15
C ASN A 40 -7.61 1.11 -6.11
N GLN A 41 -7.32 0.93 -4.82
CA GLN A 41 -8.24 1.25 -3.73
C GLN A 41 -8.58 2.74 -3.63
N ASN A 42 -7.60 3.60 -3.88
CA ASN A 42 -7.81 5.04 -3.90
C ASN A 42 -8.70 5.47 -5.07
N LYS A 43 -8.51 4.87 -6.26
CA LYS A 43 -9.38 5.11 -7.44
C LYS A 43 -10.82 4.66 -7.23
N SER A 44 -11.06 3.58 -6.49
CA SER A 44 -12.41 3.09 -6.17
C SER A 44 -13.07 3.81 -5.00
N SER A 45 -12.35 4.64 -4.26
CA SER A 45 -12.85 5.30 -3.05
C SER A 45 -12.81 6.83 -3.19
N PRO A 46 -13.77 7.50 -3.86
CA PRO A 46 -13.89 8.95 -3.72
C PRO A 46 -14.41 9.41 -2.34
N VAL A 47 -14.76 8.52 -1.42
CA VAL A 47 -15.25 8.89 -0.06
C VAL A 47 -14.79 7.83 0.94
N ARG A 48 -13.76 8.14 1.72
CA ARG A 48 -13.62 7.61 3.09
C ARG A 48 -12.71 8.53 3.91
N THR A 49 -13.19 9.74 4.19
CA THR A 49 -12.99 10.32 5.52
C THR A 49 -14.11 9.80 6.41
N PRO A 50 -13.80 9.06 7.48
CA PRO A 50 -14.64 9.10 8.65
C PRO A 50 -13.74 9.26 9.88
N ASP A 51 -13.41 10.50 10.16
CA ASP A 51 -12.99 10.99 11.49
C ASP A 51 -13.37 12.48 11.44
N ASN A 52 -14.52 12.95 11.92
CA ASN A 52 -15.31 12.61 13.10
C ASN A 52 -14.51 12.61 14.40
N LEU A 53 -13.96 13.78 14.72
CA LEU A 53 -13.88 14.28 16.08
C LEU A 53 -14.48 15.70 16.13
#